data_AF-W1P293-F1
#
_entry.id   AF-W1P293-F1
#
_cell.length_a   1.000
_cell.length_b   1.000
_cell.length_c   1.000
_cell.angle_alpha   90.00
_cell.angle_beta   90.00
_cell.angle_gamma   90.00
#
_symmetry.space_group_name_H-M   'P 1'
#
loop_
_entity.id
_entity.type
_entity.pdbx_description
1 polymer ?
#
loop_
_entity_poly.entity_id
_entity_poly.type
_entity_poly.pdbx_seq_one_letter_code
_entity_poly.pdbx_strand_id
1 'polypeptide(L)'
;MAYEVASVLKTLSTPLLQEAIFLYGIGEQVDRLKAELRRMNAFLKDVDMIGDNDERTKNLIEEIRGLAYESEDIIEMFIFQAMEQNRRGFMGFLRN
;
A
#
# COMPACT_ATOMS: atom_id res chain seq x y z
N MET A 1 -3.71 -16.46 -3.41
CA MET A 1 -2.50 -15.65 -3.12
C MET A 1 -2.74 -14.15 -3.28
N ALA A 2 -3.78 -13.74 -4.01
CA ALA A 2 -4.17 -12.34 -4.22
C ALA A 2 -4.57 -11.50 -2.96
N TYR A 3 -4.65 -12.08 -1.76
CA TYR A 3 -5.21 -11.38 -0.60
C TYR A 3 -4.30 -10.28 -0.04
N GLU A 4 -2.98 -10.45 -0.13
CA GLU A 4 -1.99 -9.54 0.46
C GLU A 4 -1.95 -8.22 -0.31
N VAL A 5 -1.78 -8.31 -1.63
CA VAL A 5 -1.79 -7.15 -2.52
C VAL A 5 -3.14 -6.41 -2.46
N ALA A 6 -4.25 -7.15 -2.30
CA ALA A 6 -5.58 -6.56 -2.16
C ALA A 6 -5.75 -5.79 -0.84
N SER A 7 -5.12 -6.23 0.25
CA SER A 7 -5.10 -5.51 1.53
C SER A 7 -4.46 -4.14 1.37
N VAL A 8 -3.26 -4.10 0.77
CA VAL A 8 -2.53 -2.85 0.53
C VAL A 8 -3.34 -1.87 -0.32
N LEU A 9 -3.98 -2.36 -1.39
CA LEU A 9 -4.86 -1.53 -2.24
C LEU A 9 -6.05 -0.94 -1.47
N LYS A 10 -6.61 -1.69 -0.52
CA LYS A 10 -7.69 -1.23 0.35
C LYS A 10 -7.19 -0.11 1.27
N THR A 11 -6.04 -0.29 1.92
CA THR A 11 -5.41 0.72 2.77
C THR A 11 -5.11 2.00 1.99
N LEU A 12 -4.63 1.86 0.74
CA LEU A 12 -4.38 2.98 -0.17
C LEU A 12 -5.63 3.79 -0.55
N SER A 13 -6.81 3.23 -0.31
CA SER A 13 -8.11 3.84 -0.61
C SER A 13 -8.80 4.39 0.64
N THR A 14 -8.16 4.36 1.80
CA THR A 14 -8.74 4.87 3.05
C THR A 14 -8.77 6.40 3.10
N PRO A 15 -9.80 7.04 3.70
CA PRO A 15 -9.89 8.49 3.80
C PRO A 15 -8.70 9.13 4.53
N LEU A 16 -8.23 8.48 5.59
CA LEU A 16 -7.10 8.96 6.39
C LEU A 16 -5.81 9.03 5.56
N LEU A 17 -5.53 8.01 4.75
CA LEU A 17 -4.36 8.06 3.88
C LEU A 17 -4.55 9.10 2.78
N GLN A 18 -5.76 9.27 2.23
CA GLN A 18 -6.02 10.30 1.23
C GLN A 18 -5.78 11.73 1.78
N GLU A 19 -6.13 11.98 3.04
CA GLU A 19 -5.79 13.23 3.74
C GLU A 19 -4.27 13.40 3.88
N ALA A 20 -3.56 12.37 4.34
CA ALA A 20 -2.09 12.41 4.44
C ALA A 20 -1.43 12.65 3.07
N ILE A 21 -1.88 11.95 2.03
CA ILE A 21 -1.39 12.11 0.65
C ILE A 21 -1.55 13.55 0.18
N PHE A 22 -2.70 14.17 0.47
CA PHE A 22 -2.97 15.57 0.14
C PHE A 22 -2.02 16.51 0.91
N LEU A 23 -1.89 16.32 2.23
CA LEU A 23 -1.03 17.15 3.08
C LEU A 23 0.44 17.11 2.67
N TYR A 24 0.94 15.95 2.26
CA TYR A 24 2.35 15.77 1.86
C TYR A 24 2.60 15.93 0.36
N GLY A 25 1.56 16.14 -0.45
CA GLY A 25 1.69 16.37 -1.89
C GLY A 25 2.19 15.16 -2.70
N ILE A 26 1.98 13.93 -2.20
CA ILE A 26 2.57 12.70 -2.79
C ILE A 26 1.61 11.89 -3.68
N GLY A 27 0.55 12.53 -4.19
CA GLY A 27 -0.53 11.84 -4.91
C GLY A 27 -0.06 11.01 -6.10
N GLU A 28 0.85 11.56 -6.92
CA GLU A 28 1.36 10.87 -8.11
C GLU A 28 2.14 9.59 -7.75
N GLN A 29 2.94 9.63 -6.67
CA GLN A 29 3.70 8.45 -6.23
C GLN A 29 2.76 7.34 -5.76
N VAL A 30 1.70 7.71 -5.02
CA VAL A 30 0.69 6.75 -4.58
C VAL A 30 -0.12 6.18 -5.75
N ASP A 31 -0.46 6.98 -6.75
CA ASP A 31 -1.18 6.48 -7.93
C ASP A 31 -0.35 5.50 -8.75
N ARG A 32 0.96 5.74 -8.88
CA ARG A 32 1.90 4.78 -9.47
C ARG A 32 1.95 3.48 -8.68
N LEU A 33 2.05 3.55 -7.35
CA LEU A 33 2.04 2.38 -6.47
C LEU A 33 0.73 1.58 -6.62
N LYS A 34 -0.44 2.26 -6.62
CA LYS A 34 -1.74 1.62 -6.87
C LYS A 34 -1.78 0.91 -8.23
N ALA A 35 -1.17 1.48 -9.26
CA ALA A 35 -1.13 0.88 -10.59
C ALA A 35 -0.29 -0.40 -10.61
N GLU A 36 0.88 -0.42 -9.95
CA GLU A 36 1.72 -1.61 -9.83
C GLU A 36 1.03 -2.71 -9.01
N LEU A 37 0.48 -2.36 -7.84
CA LEU A 37 -0.23 -3.33 -7.00
C LEU A 37 -1.45 -3.92 -7.73
N ARG A 38 -2.16 -3.16 -8.56
CA ARG A 38 -3.23 -3.71 -9.40
C ARG A 38 -2.73 -4.74 -10.41
N ARG A 39 -1.57 -4.51 -11.04
CA ARG A 39 -0.94 -5.48 -11.96
C ARG A 39 -0.53 -6.74 -11.22
N MET A 40 0.14 -6.59 -10.07
CA MET A 40 0.55 -7.72 -9.22
C MET A 40 -0.66 -8.54 -8.77
N ASN A 41 -1.73 -7.89 -8.33
CA ASN A 41 -2.96 -8.56 -7.92
C ASN A 41 -3.64 -9.30 -9.07
N ALA A 42 -3.62 -8.74 -10.29
CA ALA A 42 -4.14 -9.42 -11.48
C ALA A 42 -3.34 -10.68 -11.78
N PHE A 43 -2.00 -10.59 -11.77
CA PHE A 43 -1.12 -11.74 -11.96
C PHE A 43 -1.38 -12.85 -10.93
N LEU A 44 -1.48 -12.50 -9.64
CA LEU A 44 -1.77 -13.50 -8.59
C LEU A 44 -3.13 -14.18 -8.77
N LYS A 45 -4.14 -13.48 -9.31
CA LYS A 45 -5.44 -14.10 -9.64
C LYS A 45 -5.34 -15.07 -10.80
N ASP A 46 -4.55 -14.74 -11.81
CA ASP A 46 -4.30 -15.64 -12.95
C ASP A 46 -3.60 -16.91 -12.47
N VAL A 47 -2.61 -16.78 -11.59
CA VAL A 47 -1.95 -17.92 -10.93
C VAL A 47 -2.93 -18.73 -10.09
N ASP A 48 -3.76 -18.08 -9.27
CA ASP A 48 -4.76 -18.77 -8.44
C ASP A 48 -5.76 -19.58 -9.30
N MET A 49 -5.98 -19.20 -10.57
CA MET A 49 -6.85 -19.90 -11.52
C MET A 49 -6.14 -21.02 -12.31
N ILE A 50 -4.90 -20.78 -12.72
CA ILE A 50 -4.16 -21.63 -13.68
C ILE A 50 -3.22 -22.62 -12.95
N GLY A 51 -2.84 -22.32 -11.71
CA GLY A 51 -1.86 -23.05 -10.92
C GLY A 51 -0.43 -22.51 -11.08
N ASP A 52 0.44 -22.85 -10.13
CA ASP A 52 1.81 -22.33 -9.97
C ASP A 52 2.89 -23.38 -10.30
N ASN A 53 2.66 -24.22 -11.31
CA ASN A 53 3.43 -25.45 -11.50
C ASN A 53 4.90 -25.26 -11.89
N ASP A 54 5.30 -24.09 -12.38
CA ASP A 54 6.69 -23.81 -12.75
C ASP A 54 7.43 -22.94 -11.72
N GLU A 55 8.72 -23.23 -11.57
CA GLU A 55 9.59 -22.59 -10.57
C GLU A 55 9.73 -21.07 -10.76
N ARG A 56 9.63 -20.58 -12.00
CA ARG A 56 9.72 -19.15 -12.29
C ARG A 56 8.48 -18.42 -11.76
N THR A 57 7.30 -19.01 -11.95
CA THR A 57 6.04 -18.51 -11.41
C THR A 57 6.08 -18.49 -9.88
N LYS A 58 6.57 -19.55 -9.22
CA LYS A 58 6.74 -19.59 -7.76
C LYS A 58 7.66 -18.49 -7.24
N ASN A 59 8.83 -18.31 -7.85
CA ASN A 59 9.75 -17.25 -7.46
C ASN A 59 9.12 -15.84 -7.62
N LEU A 60 8.38 -15.61 -8.70
CA LEU A 60 7.73 -14.33 -8.94
C LEU A 60 6.59 -14.06 -7.92
N ILE A 61 5.87 -15.09 -7.49
CA ILE A 61 4.87 -14.96 -6.42
C ILE A 61 5.54 -14.52 -5.12
N GLU A 62 6.65 -15.14 -4.73
CA GLU A 62 7.38 -14.78 -3.52
C GLU A 62 7.91 -13.34 -3.57
N GLU A 63 8.42 -12.90 -4.73
CA GLU A 63 8.82 -11.50 -4.93
C GLU A 63 7.64 -10.54 -4.77
N ILE A 64 6.48 -10.85 -5.37
CA ILE A 64 5.27 -10.04 -5.23
C ILE A 64 4.81 -9.96 -3.77
N ARG A 65 4.86 -11.07 -3.02
CA ARG A 65 4.53 -11.08 -1.59
C ARG A 65 5.47 -10.18 -0.79
N GLY A 66 6.77 -10.31 -1.02
CA GLY A 66 7.77 -9.47 -0.37
C GLY A 66 7.52 -7.98 -0.60
N LEU A 67 7.26 -7.60 -1.86
CA LEU A 67 6.94 -6.22 -2.22
C LEU A 67 5.61 -5.73 -1.61
N ALA A 68 4.62 -6.62 -1.47
CA ALA A 68 3.36 -6.27 -0.83
C ALA A 68 3.54 -5.95 0.65
N TYR A 69 4.29 -6.77 1.39
CA TYR A 69 4.59 -6.51 2.80
C TYR A 69 5.41 -5.24 3.00
N GLU A 70 6.46 -5.04 2.20
CA GLU A 70 7.25 -3.80 2.27
C GLU A 70 6.40 -2.56 1.99
N SER A 71 5.48 -2.66 1.02
CA SER A 71 4.52 -1.58 0.73
C SER A 71 3.58 -1.33 1.91
N GLU A 72 3.06 -2.38 2.55
CA GLU A 72 2.19 -2.29 3.73
C GLU A 72 2.91 -1.56 4.87
N ASP A 73 4.12 -2.00 5.24
CA ASP A 73 4.94 -1.40 6.29
C ASP A 73 5.20 0.09 6.04
N ILE A 74 5.56 0.46 4.81
CA ILE A 74 5.83 1.86 4.44
C ILE A 74 4.55 2.70 4.55
N ILE A 75 3.40 2.18 4.10
CA ILE A 75 2.11 2.88 4.19
C ILE A 75 1.69 3.05 5.65
N GLU A 76 1.82 2.02 6.48
CA GLU A 76 1.51 2.10 7.90
C GLU A 76 2.39 3.12 8.63
N MET A 77 3.69 3.11 8.36
CA MET A 77 4.64 4.10 8.89
C MET A 77 4.25 5.52 8.47
N PHE A 78 3.87 5.72 7.21
CA PHE A 78 3.45 7.02 6.69
C PHE A 78 2.16 7.51 7.38
N ILE A 79 1.16 6.65 7.53
CA ILE A 79 -0.08 6.97 8.25
C ILE A 79 0.24 7.36 9.71
N PHE A 80 1.11 6.61 10.38
CA PHE A 80 1.52 6.90 11.75
C PHE A 80 2.20 8.28 11.86
N GLN A 81 3.11 8.60 10.94
CA GLN A 81 3.76 9.91 10.90
C GLN A 81 2.77 11.05 10.63
N ALA A 82 1.82 10.84 9.73
CA ALA A 82 0.77 11.82 9.43
C ALA A 82 -0.11 12.09 10.66
N MET A 83 -0.52 11.05 11.39
CA MET A 83 -1.30 11.18 12.63
C MET A 83 -0.53 11.95 13.71
N GLU A 84 0.76 11.64 13.91
CA GLU A 84 1.60 12.32 14.91
C GLU A 84 1.78 13.81 14.59
N GLN A 85 1.96 14.17 13.32
CA GLN A 85 2.04 15.58 12.93
C GLN A 85 0.71 16.31 13.12
N ASN A 86 -0.43 15.68 12.80
CA ASN A 86 -1.75 16.28 13.00
C ASN A 86 -2.03 16.52 14.50
N ARG A 87 -1.63 15.59 15.37
CA ARG A 87 -1.67 15.77 16.84
C ARG A 87 -0.83 16.96 17.31
N ARG A 88 0.38 17.13 16.77
CA ARG A 88 1.26 18.27 17.09
C ARG A 88 0.67 19.59 16.61
N GLY A 89 0.10 19.63 15.41
CA GLY A 89 -0.59 20.82 14.86
C GLY A 89 -1.80 21.23 15.70
N PHE A 90 -2.64 20.26 16.08
CA PHE A 90 -3.80 20.48 16.95
C PHE A 90 -3.39 20.93 18.36
N MET A 91 -2.37 20.31 18.97
CA MET A 91 -1.84 20.77 20.26
C MET A 91 -1.22 22.17 20.18
N GLY A 92 -0.58 22.52 19.06
CA GLY A 92 -0.08 23.88 18.82
C GLY A 92 -1.21 24.91 18.71
N PHE A 93 -2.33 24.54 18.08
CA PHE A 93 -3.53 25.38 17.99
C PHE A 93 -4.21 25.61 19.35
N LEU A 94 -4.31 24.58 20.19
CA LEU A 94 -4.93 24.68 21.52
C LEU A 94 -4.09 25.45 22.56
N ARG A 95 -2.81 25.70 22.27
CA ARG A 95 -1.89 26.37 23.19
C ARG A 95 -1.74 27.87 22.90
N ASN A 96 -2.46 28.39 21.90
CA ASN A 96 -2.50 29.80 21.50
C ASN A 96 -3.82 30.48 21.87
#